data_AF-A0A9D7LNK2-F1
#
_entry.id   AF-A0A9D7LNK2-F1
#
_cell.length_a   1.000
_cell.length_b   1.000
_cell.length_c   1.000
_cell.angle_alpha   90.00
_cell.angle_beta   90.00
_cell.angle_gamma   90.00
#
_symmetry.space_group_name_H-M   'P 1'
#
loop_
_entity.id
_entity.type
_entity.pdbx_description
1 polymer ?
#
loop_
_entity_poly.entity_id
_entity_poly.type
_entity_poly.pdbx_seq_one_letter_code
_entity_poly.pdbx_strand_id
1 'polypeptide(L)'
;MHTSEVYEYLKKHGQLLDLEIAAATGISLDEVRTSLSELSAQGDISRCSVTSYANGTPVEGFQCRIAGYIPRPAPGRKPGVTPKVTT
;
A
#
# COMPACT_ATOMS: atom_id res chain seq x y z
N MET A 1 -15.73 13.98 -3.31
CA MET A 1 -14.69 13.02 -3.75
C MET A 1 -13.35 13.50 -3.23
N HIS A 2 -12.57 12.63 -2.59
CA HIS A 2 -11.31 12.96 -1.89
C HIS A 2 -10.08 12.39 -2.61
N THR A 3 -10.11 12.31 -3.96
CA THR A 3 -9.08 11.65 -4.77
C THR A 3 -7.68 12.21 -4.53
N SER A 4 -7.51 13.53 -4.47
CA SER A 4 -6.21 14.16 -4.24
C SER A 4 -5.59 13.79 -2.89
N GLU A 5 -6.40 13.79 -1.83
CA GLU A 5 -5.94 13.50 -0.47
C GLU A 5 -5.57 12.02 -0.32
N VAL A 6 -6.41 11.12 -0.84
CA VAL A 6 -6.16 9.68 -0.88
C VAL A 6 -4.90 9.36 -1.70
N TYR A 7 -4.72 10.01 -2.85
CA TYR A 7 -3.57 9.81 -3.73
C TYR A 7 -2.26 10.26 -3.07
N GLU A 8 -2.22 11.46 -2.49
CA GLU A 8 -1.02 11.97 -1.81
C GLU A 8 -0.66 11.11 -0.59
N TYR A 9 -1.65 10.61 0.14
CA TYR A 9 -1.41 9.67 1.23
C TYR A 9 -0.79 8.35 0.72
N LEU A 10 -1.37 7.75 -0.32
CA LEU A 10 -0.81 6.55 -0.96
C LEU A 10 0.62 6.76 -1.45
N LYS A 11 0.92 7.91 -2.07
CA LYS A 11 2.25 8.24 -2.59
C LYS A 11 3.31 8.31 -1.49
N LYS A 12 2.95 8.79 -0.30
CA LYS A 12 3.85 8.85 0.86
C LYS A 12 4.17 7.48 1.46
N HIS A 13 3.20 6.56 1.43
CA HIS A 13 3.27 5.27 2.14
C HIS A 13 3.50 4.06 1.22
N GLY A 14 3.33 4.22 -0.09
CA GLY A 14 3.56 3.19 -1.11
C GLY A 14 2.34 2.28 -1.31
N GLN A 15 2.13 1.34 -0.39
CA GLN A 15 1.05 0.36 -0.45
C GLN A 15 0.27 0.35 0.86
N LEU A 16 -1.06 0.45 0.78
CA LEU A 16 -1.96 0.52 1.93
C LEU A 16 -3.30 -0.17 1.66
N LEU A 17 -3.99 -0.56 2.73
CA LEU A 17 -5.39 -0.98 2.69
C LEU A 17 -6.34 0.22 2.71
N ASP A 18 -7.52 0.07 2.12
CA ASP A 18 -8.60 1.06 2.18
C ASP A 18 -8.99 1.45 3.61
N LEU A 19 -9.01 0.48 4.53
CA LEU A 19 -9.25 0.71 5.96
C LEU A 19 -8.15 1.56 6.62
N GLU A 20 -6.88 1.35 6.26
CA GLU A 20 -5.76 2.12 6.80
C GLU A 20 -5.78 3.56 6.30
N ILE A 21 -6.12 3.75 5.02
CA ILE A 21 -6.29 5.08 4.41
C ILE A 21 -7.42 5.82 5.13
N ALA A 22 -8.60 5.21 5.27
CA ALA A 22 -9.74 5.81 5.94
C ALA A 22 -9.42 6.20 7.40
N ALA A 23 -8.77 5.30 8.15
CA ALA A 23 -8.37 5.58 9.52
C ALA A 23 -7.36 6.73 9.63
N ALA A 24 -6.43 6.86 8.67
CA ALA A 24 -5.39 7.88 8.72
C ALA A 24 -5.82 9.26 8.21
N THR A 25 -6.69 9.31 7.20
CA THR A 25 -7.20 10.58 6.63
C THR A 25 -8.44 11.08 7.36
N GLY A 26 -9.14 10.22 8.10
CA GLY A 26 -10.42 10.55 8.73
C GLY A 26 -11.60 10.61 7.74
N ILE A 27 -11.38 10.21 6.49
CA ILE A 27 -12.42 10.10 5.46
C ILE A 27 -13.20 8.79 5.70
N SER A 28 -14.50 8.81 5.42
CA SER A 28 -15.32 7.60 5.53
C SER A 28 -14.84 6.50 4.56
N LEU A 29 -15.02 5.23 4.93
CA LEU A 29 -14.57 4.11 4.12
C LEU A 29 -15.20 4.11 2.71
N ASP A 30 -16.50 4.43 2.61
CA ASP A 30 -17.20 4.49 1.32
C ASP A 30 -16.66 5.59 0.40
N GLU A 31 -16.34 6.77 0.95
CA GLU A 31 -15.74 7.87 0.18
C GLU A 31 -14.30 7.55 -0.24
N VAL A 32 -13.53 6.86 0.61
CA VAL A 32 -12.21 6.34 0.24
C VAL A 32 -12.35 5.33 -0.89
N ARG A 33 -13.25 4.36 -0.79
CA ARG A 33 -13.48 3.35 -1.84
C ARG A 33 -13.94 3.95 -3.17
N THR A 34 -14.76 4.99 -3.11
CA THR A 34 -15.18 5.74 -4.30
C THR A 34 -13.99 6.45 -4.94
N SER A 35 -13.20 7.16 -4.14
CA SER A 35 -11.99 7.86 -4.61
C SER A 35 -10.95 6.89 -5.21
N LEU A 36 -10.75 5.73 -4.59
CA LEU A 36 -9.86 4.68 -5.09
C LEU A 36 -10.34 4.08 -6.42
N SER A 37 -11.67 3.94 -6.60
CA SER A 37 -12.24 3.43 -7.84
C SER A 37 -12.01 4.41 -9.00
N GLU A 38 -12.16 5.71 -8.75
CA GLU A 38 -11.87 6.76 -9.72
C GLU A 38 -10.38 6.79 -10.11
N LEU A 39 -9.47 6.80 -9.13
CA LEU A 39 -8.01 6.76 -9.36
C LEU A 39 -7.59 5.49 -10.11
N SER A 40 -8.21 4.34 -9.80
CA SER A 40 -7.95 3.09 -10.50
C SER A 40 -8.43 3.12 -11.95
N ALA A 41 -9.57 3.77 -12.23
CA ALA A 41 -10.10 3.93 -13.59
C ALA A 41 -9.23 4.88 -14.44
N GLN A 42 -8.61 5.87 -13.80
CA GLN A 42 -7.65 6.78 -14.43
C GLN A 42 -6.28 6.13 -14.69
N GLY A 43 -5.98 5.02 -14.01
CA GLY A 43 -4.69 4.32 -14.12
C GLY A 43 -3.60 4.87 -13.19
N ASP A 44 -3.94 5.80 -12.28
CA ASP A 44 -3.01 6.40 -11.33
C ASP A 44 -2.59 5.43 -10.22
N ILE A 45 -3.44 4.45 -9.92
CA ILE A 45 -3.19 3.42 -8.91
C ILE A 45 -3.53 2.02 -9.43
N SER A 46 -2.88 1.02 -8.85
CA SER A 46 -3.31 -0.38 -8.94
C SER A 46 -4.08 -0.76 -7.68
N ARG A 47 -5.25 -1.39 -7.85
CA ARG A 47 -6.13 -1.85 -6.77
C ARG A 47 -6.41 -3.34 -6.92
N CYS A 48 -6.32 -4.07 -5.82
CA CYS A 48 -6.68 -5.48 -5.74
C CYS A 48 -7.71 -5.71 -4.63
N SER A 49 -8.71 -6.56 -4.87
CA SER A 49 -9.56 -7.10 -3.81
C SER A 49 -8.76 -8.08 -2.97
N VAL A 50 -8.87 -7.96 -1.65
CA VAL A 50 -8.18 -8.82 -0.69
C VAL A 50 -9.13 -9.30 0.39
N THR A 51 -9.07 -10.59 0.70
CA THR A 51 -9.72 -11.19 1.85
C THR A 51 -8.65 -11.45 2.90
N SER A 52 -8.75 -10.79 4.05
CA SER A 52 -7.88 -11.02 5.20
C SER A 52 -8.64 -11.75 6.30
N TYR A 53 -7.99 -12.60 7.09
CA TYR A 53 -8.65 -13.31 8.19
C TYR A 53 -8.19 -12.74 9.53
N ALA A 54 -9.10 -12.06 10.23
CA ALA A 54 -8.88 -11.58 11.59
C ALA A 54 -9.52 -12.57 12.56
N ASN A 55 -8.71 -13.30 13.34
CA ASN A 55 -9.16 -14.32 14.29
C ASN A 55 -10.08 -15.38 13.66
N GLY A 56 -9.82 -15.77 12.40
CA GLY A 56 -10.62 -16.74 11.66
C GLY A 56 -11.86 -16.15 10.96
N THR A 57 -12.18 -14.88 11.17
CA THR A 57 -13.28 -14.20 10.46
C THR A 57 -12.74 -13.52 9.20
N PRO A 58 -13.33 -13.76 8.01
CA PRO A 58 -12.93 -13.08 6.79
C PRO A 58 -13.33 -11.60 6.81
N VAL A 59 -12.43 -10.76 6.33
CA VAL A 59 -12.58 -9.30 6.18
C VAL A 59 -12.20 -8.96 4.74
N GLU A 60 -13.18 -8.47 4.00
CA GLU A 60 -13.01 -8.02 2.62
C GLU A 60 -12.56 -6.56 2.57
N GLY A 61 -11.56 -6.28 1.75
CA GLY A 61 -11.04 -4.93 1.56
C GLY A 61 -10.31 -4.74 0.23
N PHE A 62 -9.68 -3.58 0.09
CA PHE A 62 -8.86 -3.27 -1.07
C PHE A 62 -7.43 -2.98 -0.65
N GLN A 63 -6.48 -3.58 -1.35
CA GLN A 63 -5.07 -3.23 -1.28
C GLN A 63 -4.72 -2.36 -2.48
N CYS A 64 -4.14 -1.20 -2.21
CA CYS A 64 -3.90 -0.16 -3.19
C CYS A 64 -2.44 0.27 -3.18
N ARG A 65 -1.89 0.57 -4.37
CA ARG A 65 -0.55 1.17 -4.53
C ARG A 65 -0.50 2.11 -5.74
N ILE A 66 0.41 3.07 -5.71
CA ILE A 66 0.65 3.97 -6.86
C ILE A 66 1.13 3.16 -8.07
N ALA A 67 0.57 3.45 -9.26
CA ALA A 67 1.02 2.84 -10.50
C ALA A 67 2.47 3.25 -10.81
N GLY A 68 3.31 2.28 -11.20
CA GLY A 68 4.72 2.54 -11.50
C GLY A 68 5.60 2.86 -10.28
N TYR A 69 5.10 2.75 -9.04
CA TYR A 69 5.92 2.93 -7.86
C TYR A 69 6.92 1.78 -7.68
N ILE A 70 8.20 2.12 -7.67
CA ILE A 70 9.30 1.20 -7.40
C ILE A 70 9.78 1.47 -5.97
N PRO A 71 9.58 0.53 -5.01
CA PRO A 71 10.04 0.73 -3.65
C PRO A 71 11.56 0.88 -3.63
N ARG A 72 12.09 1.67 -2.68
CA ARG A 72 13.54 1.76 -2.48
C ARG A 72 14.11 0.37 -2.19
N PRO A 73 15.35 0.09 -2.65
CA PRO A 73 16.02 -1.16 -2.30
C PRO A 73 15.97 -1.36 -0.79
N ALA A 74 15.51 -2.55 -0.37
CA ALA A 74 15.53 -2.90 1.04
C ALA A 74 16.97 -2.78 1.56
N PRO A 75 17.19 -2.33 2.81
CA PRO A 75 18.51 -2.38 3.43
C PRO A 75 18.99 -3.84 3.42
N GLY A 76 19.87 -4.17 2.48
CA GLY A 76 20.35 -5.53 2.31
C GLY A 76 21.15 -5.98 3.52
N ARG A 77 21.20 -7.30 3.78
CA ARG A 77 22.26 -7.88 4.60
C ARG A 77 23.59 -7.47 3.96
N LYS A 78 24.41 -6.69 4.68
CA LYS A 78 25.81 -6.49 4.26
C LYS A 78 26.40 -7.90 4.05
N PRO A 79 27.12 -8.16 2.94
CA PRO A 79 27.85 -9.42 2.78
C PRO A 79 28.65 -9.65 4.05
N GLY A 80 28.48 -10.83 4.66
CA GLY A 80 29.27 -11.20 5.85
C GLY A 80 30.75 -11.09 5.50
N VAL A 81 31.54 -10.54 6.44
CA VAL A 81 33.01 -10.52 6.33
C VAL A 81 33.49 -11.86 5.80
N THR A 82 34.17 -11.84 4.65
CA THR A 82 34.87 -13.01 4.14
C THR A 82 35.83 -13.51 5.23
N PRO A 83 35.80 -14.79 5.62
CA PRO A 83 36.76 -15.31 6.57
C PRO A 83 38.16 -15.06 6.00
N LYS A 84 39.03 -14.40 6.78
CA LYS A 84 40.44 -14.31 6.42
C LYS A 84 40.98 -15.73 6.35
N VAL A 85 41.39 -16.16 5.17
CA VAL A 85 42.21 -17.37 5.00
C VAL A 85 43.54 -17.09 5.69
N THR A 86 43.74 -17.66 6.87
CA THR A 86 45.04 -17.68 7.54
C THR A 86 45.94 -18.64 6.78
N THR A 87 46.98 -18.09 6.15
CA THR A 87 48.12 -18.84 5.60
C THR A 87 49.08 -19.20 6.73
#